data_AF-A0A943KCD3-F1
#
_entry.id   AF-A0A943KCD3-F1
#
_cell.length_a   1.000
_cell.length_b   1.000
_cell.length_c   1.000
_cell.angle_alpha   90.00
_cell.angle_beta   90.00
_cell.angle_gamma   90.00
#
_symmetry.space_group_name_H-M   'P 1'
#
loop_
_entity.id
_entity.type
_entity.pdbx_description
1 polymer ?
#
loop_
_entity_poly.entity_id
_entity_poly.type
_entity_poly.pdbx_seq_one_letter_code
_entity_poly.pdbx_strand_id
1 'polypeptide(L)' 'MFNPDLSVLLKDHVSRYSLVTATAKRARAIADEAQFNGDHLTEKPVSIALGELLDGKYEIIEPEEIRDL' A
#
# COMPACT_ATOMS: atom_id res chain seq x y z
N MET A 1 -11.59 5.51 -12.34
CA MET A 1 -10.60 6.05 -11.39
C MET A 1 -10.94 5.46 -10.04
N PHE A 2 -10.03 4.71 -9.42
CA PHE A 2 -10.25 4.10 -8.10
C PHE A 2 -9.92 5.15 -7.04
N ASN A 3 -10.90 5.52 -6.21
CA ASN A 3 -10.76 6.56 -5.19
C ASN A 3 -11.44 6.10 -3.89
N PRO A 4 -10.82 5.14 -3.18
CA PRO A 4 -11.36 4.62 -1.93
C PRO A 4 -11.22 5.66 -0.80
N ASP A 5 -11.98 5.46 0.27
CA ASP A 5 -11.81 6.25 1.48
C ASP A 5 -10.51 5.85 2.19
N LEU A 6 -9.54 6.77 2.18
CA LEU A 6 -8.22 6.58 2.80
C LEU A 6 -8.19 6.99 4.27
N SER A 7 -9.26 7.58 4.79
CA SER A 7 -9.30 8.04 6.19
C SER A 7 -9.05 6.89 7.17
N VAL A 8 -9.42 5.66 6.79
CA VAL A 8 -9.19 4.45 7.59
C VAL A 8 -7.72 4.06 7.70
N LEU A 9 -6.90 4.36 6.69
CA LEU A 9 -5.46 4.06 6.67
C LEU A 9 -4.61 5.16 7.31
N LEU A 10 -5.18 6.35 7.47
CA LEU A 10 -4.56 7.50 8.12
C LEU A 10 -4.92 7.58 9.61
N LYS A 11 -5.58 6.54 10.15
CA LYS A 11 -5.77 6.39 11.59
C LYS A 11 -4.41 6.13 12.24
N ASP A 12 -4.26 6.52 13.50
CA ASP A 12 -3.05 6.30 14.29
C ASP A 12 -1.80 7.10 13.86
N HIS A 13 -1.99 8.33 13.39
CA HIS A 13 -0.92 9.29 13.05
C HIS A 13 -0.04 8.89 11.87
N VAL A 14 -0.44 7.88 11.09
CA VAL A 14 0.28 7.49 9.87
C VAL A 14 0.32 8.66 8.89
N SER A 15 1.52 9.03 8.48
CA SER A 15 1.74 10.07 7.49
C SER A 15 1.19 9.67 6.11
N ARG A 16 0.60 10.63 5.41
CA ARG A 16 0.19 10.44 4.01
C ARG A 16 1.37 10.03 3.12
N TYR A 17 2.57 10.52 3.42
CA TYR A 17 3.77 10.16 2.67
C TYR A 17 4.17 8.70 2.91
N SER A 18 4.01 8.21 4.14
CA SER A 18 4.23 6.81 4.49
C SER A 18 3.20 5.91 3.82
N LEU A 19 1.92 6.31 3.77
CA LEU A 19 0.89 5.62 3.00
C LEU A 19 1.27 5.46 1.52
N VAL A 20 1.69 6.54 0.88
CA VAL A 20 2.12 6.51 -0.53
C VAL A 20 3.34 5.60 -0.71
N THR A 21 4.33 5.72 0.17
CA THR A 21 5.57 4.92 0.12
C THR A 21 5.29 3.43 0.32
N ALA A 22 4.48 3.07 1.31
CA ALA A 22 4.08 1.71 1.60
C ALA A 22 3.29 1.09 0.43
N THR A 23 2.31 1.83 -0.10
CA THR A 23 1.53 1.40 -1.27
C THR A 23 2.43 1.16 -2.48
N ALA A 24 3.37 2.06 -2.76
CA ALA A 24 4.31 1.93 -3.87
C ALA A 24 5.25 0.73 -3.68
N LYS A 25 5.74 0.50 -2.46
CA LYS A 25 6.57 -0.65 -2.12
C LYS A 25 5.81 -1.97 -2.35
N ARG A 26 4.57 -2.08 -1.86
CA ARG A 26 3.76 -3.28 -2.04
C ARG A 26 3.37 -3.50 -3.50
N ALA A 27 3.04 -2.44 -4.23
CA ALA A 27 2.73 -2.52 -5.66
C ALA A 27 3.90 -3.07 -6.48
N ARG A 28 5.16 -2.70 -6.15
CA ARG A 28 6.34 -3.29 -6.79
C ARG A 28 6.46 -4.78 -6.51
N ALA A 29 6.29 -5.19 -5.25
CA ALA A 29 6.33 -6.61 -4.89
C ALA A 29 5.28 -7.43 -5.66
N ILE A 30 4.04 -6.93 -5.79
CA ILE A 30 2.99 -7.59 -6.58
C ILE A 30 3.39 -7.72 -8.05
N ALA A 31 3.98 -6.67 -8.63
CA ALA A 31 4.44 -6.68 -10.01
C ALA A 31 5.58 -7.68 -10.22
N ASP A 32 6.55 -7.71 -9.31
CA ASP A 32 7.70 -8.62 -9.35
C ASP A 32 7.25 -10.08 -9.17
N GLU A 33 6.34 -10.35 -8.22
CA GLU A 33 5.72 -11.66 -7.99
C GLU A 33 4.98 -12.15 -9.25
N ALA A 34 4.14 -11.30 -9.85
CA ALA A 34 3.42 -11.64 -11.07
C ALA A 34 4.39 -11.90 -12.24
N GLN A 35 5.43 -11.09 -12.39
CA GLN A 35 6.43 -11.29 -13.43
C GLN A 35 7.20 -12.61 -13.23
N PHE A 36 7.57 -12.93 -12.00
CA PHE A 36 8.28 -14.17 -11.67
C PHE A 36 7.43 -15.41 -11.93
N ASN A 37 6.14 -15.36 -11.60
CA ASN A 37 5.20 -16.46 -11.84
C ASN A 37 4.71 -16.54 -13.29
N GLY A 38 4.94 -15.51 -14.10
CA GLY A 38 4.38 -15.40 -15.46
C GLY A 38 2.91 -15.03 -15.48
N ASP A 39 2.38 -14.48 -14.38
CA ASP A 39 0.98 -14.10 -14.23
C ASP A 39 0.68 -12.80 -15.00
N HIS A 40 -0.50 -12.74 -15.62
CA HIS A 40 -1.02 -11.51 -16.22
C HIS A 40 -1.99 -10.83 -15.27
N LEU A 41 -1.56 -9.70 -14.69
CA LEU A 41 -2.39 -8.91 -13.81
C LEU A 41 -3.50 -8.20 -14.60
N THR A 42 -4.75 -8.47 -14.23
CA THR A 42 -5.94 -7.80 -14.78
C THR A 42 -6.15 -6.41 -14.17
N GLU A 43 -5.73 -6.24 -12.92
CA GLU A 43 -5.77 -4.98 -12.19
C GLU A 43 -4.38 -4.36 -12.04
N LYS A 44 -4.33 -3.04 -11.88
CA LYS A 44 -3.06 -2.35 -11.67
C LYS A 44 -2.48 -2.76 -10.31
N PRO A 45 -1.16 -3.06 -10.21
CA PRO A 45 -0.53 -3.43 -8.93
C PRO A 45 -0.78 -2.43 -7.81
N VAL A 46 -0.86 -1.13 -8.12
CA VAL A 46 -1.14 -0.07 -7.15
C VAL A 46 -2.57 -0.16 -6.60
N SER A 47 -3.54 -0.53 -7.44
CA SER A 47 -4.93 -0.73 -7.01
C SER A 47 -5.06 -1.95 -6.11
N ILE A 48 -4.39 -3.05 -6.46
CA ILE A 48 -4.33 -4.27 -5.64
C ILE A 48 -3.67 -3.96 -4.30
N ALA A 49 -2.49 -3.33 -4.29
CA ALA A 49 -1.77 -2.96 -3.07
C ALA A 49 -2.61 -2.09 -2.14
N LEU A 50 -3.32 -1.10 -2.68
CA LEU A 50 -4.19 -0.23 -1.89
C LEU A 50 -5.39 -1.00 -1.31
N GLY A 51 -5.96 -1.93 -2.07
CA GLY A 51 -7.00 -2.84 -1.57
C GLY A 51 -6.50 -3.72 -0.44
N GLU A 52 -5.32 -4.33 -0.57
CA GLU A 52 -4.72 -5.16 0.50
C GLU A 52 -4.47 -4.37 1.79
N LEU A 53 -4.07 -3.10 1.69
CA LEU A 53 -3.92 -2.21 2.83
C LEU A 53 -5.28 -1.90 3.48
N LEU A 54 -6.30 -1.58 2.68
CA LEU A 54 -7.67 -1.31 3.16
C LEU A 54 -8.31 -2.53 3.82
N ASP A 55 -8.01 -3.72 3.31
CA ASP A 55 -8.43 -5.00 3.88
C ASP A 55 -7.70 -5.35 5.20
N GLY A 56 -6.70 -4.55 5.60
CA GLY A 56 -5.90 -4.79 6.80
C GLY A 56 -4.92 -5.95 6.68
N LYS A 57 -4.58 -6.39 5.45
CA LYS A 57 -3.59 -7.46 5.23
C LYS A 57 -2.16 -7.01 5.54
N TYR A 58 -1.92 -5.70 5.50
CA TYR A 58 -0.65 -5.07 5.79
C TYR A 58 -0.83 -3.86 6.69
N GLU A 59 0.11 -3.67 7.60
CA GLU A 59 0.21 -2.52 8.47
C GLU A 59 1.40 -1.64 8.06
N ILE A 60 1.22 -0.33 8.13
CA ILE A 60 2.28 0.63 7.82
C ILE A 60 3.01 0.96 9.11
N ILE A 61 4.25 0.49 9.21
CA ILE A 61 5.11 0.76 10.36
C ILE A 61 6.06 1.89 9.98
N GLU A 62 5.91 3.03 10.64
CA GLU A 62 6.82 4.14 10.52
C GLU A 62 8.00 3.99 11.48
N PRO A 63 9.22 4.41 11.07
CA PRO A 63 10.36 4.52 11.98
C PRO A 63 10.06 5.46 13.14
N GLU A 64 10.63 5.19 14.32
CA GLU A 64 10.33 5.96 15.54
C GLU A 64 10.69 7.44 15.40
N GLU A 65 11.69 7.76 14.59
CA GLU A 65 12.14 9.13 14.34
C GLU A 65 11.07 10.01 13.68
N ILE A 66 10.05 9.43 13.03
CA ILE A 66 9.00 10.19 12.32
C ILE A 66 7.59 9.97 12.88
N ARG A 67 7.43 9.08 13.86
CA ARG A 67 6.11 8.64 14.36
C ARG A 67 5.36 9.71 15.16
N ASP A 68 6.07 10.70 15.69
CA ASP A 68 5.55 11.78 16.52
C ASP A 68 5.81 13.19 15.93
N LEU A 69 6.14 13.27 14.64
CA LEU A 69 6.31 14.55 13.91
C LEU A 69 4.97 15.17 13.50
#